data_AF-A0A2N5PMH2-F1
#
_entry.id   AF-A0A2N5PMH2-F1
#
_cell.length_a   1.000
_cell.length_b   1.000
_cell.length_c   1.000
_cell.angle_alpha   90.00
_cell.angle_beta   90.00
_cell.angle_gamma   90.00
#
_symmetry.space_group_name_H-M   'P 1'
#
loop_
_entity.id
_entity.type
_entity.pdbx_description
1 polymer ?
#
loop_
_entity_poly.entity_id
_entity_poly.type
_entity_poly.pdbx_seq_one_letter_code
_entity_poly.pdbx_strand_id
1 'polypeptide(L)'
;MMDLLFREYASPFSLLDAVIASGRFTDWIDQFLESHKEKVQWEHWLHKIYEKSWSDYLEEYKNQEQTTVELMNTASWNRSDIETTIQESYSMMENFIPD
;
A
#
# COMPACT_ATOMS: atom_id res chain seq x y z
N MET A 1 -4.94 -4.67 12.03
CA MET A 1 -4.95 -3.35 11.36
C MET A 1 -5.50 -2.26 12.28
N MET A 2 -6.70 -2.41 12.86
CA MET A 2 -7.26 -1.43 13.82
C MET A 2 -6.62 -1.44 15.22
N ASP A 3 -6.01 -2.56 15.63
CA ASP A 3 -5.44 -2.71 16.98
C ASP A 3 -4.28 -1.74 17.29
N LEU A 4 -3.45 -1.44 16.27
CA LEU A 4 -2.35 -0.48 16.38
C LEU A 4 -2.85 0.95 16.61
N LEU A 5 -3.98 1.32 15.98
CA LEU A 5 -4.61 2.63 16.12
C LEU A 5 -5.17 2.83 17.54
N PHE A 6 -5.77 1.79 18.11
CA PHE A 6 -6.26 1.81 19.49
C PHE A 6 -5.15 1.85 20.53
N ARG A 7 -3.94 1.35 20.20
CA ARG A 7 -2.79 1.38 21.11
C ARG A 7 -2.12 2.75 21.18
N GLU A 8 -2.07 3.45 20.05
CA GLU A 8 -1.38 4.74 19.94
C GLU A 8 -2.33 5.93 20.21
N TYR A 9 -3.62 5.79 19.87
CA TYR A 9 -4.62 6.85 20.01
C TYR A 9 -5.80 6.41 20.87
N ALA A 10 -6.14 7.24 21.87
CA ALA A 10 -7.25 6.97 22.79
C ALA A 10 -8.64 6.99 22.13
N SER A 11 -8.79 7.69 20.98
CA SER A 11 -9.99 7.63 20.13
C SER A 11 -9.59 7.58 18.65
N PRO A 12 -9.34 6.38 18.11
CA PRO A 12 -8.86 6.23 16.75
C PRO A 12 -9.91 6.60 15.71
N PHE A 13 -11.20 6.41 16.01
CA PHE A 13 -12.29 6.77 15.09
C PHE A 13 -12.46 8.29 14.93
N SER A 14 -12.33 9.06 16.02
CA SER A 14 -12.40 10.53 15.94
C SER A 14 -11.24 11.13 15.15
N LEU A 15 -10.05 10.52 15.26
CA LEU A 15 -8.88 10.92 14.48
C LEU A 15 -9.08 10.58 13.00
N LEU A 16 -9.57 9.38 12.70
CA LEU A 16 -9.88 8.94 11.34
C LEU A 16 -10.91 9.85 10.67
N ASP A 17 -12.01 10.19 11.35
CA ASP A 17 -13.02 11.11 10.80
C ASP A 17 -12.44 12.49 10.50
N ALA A 18 -11.60 13.02 11.37
CA ALA A 18 -10.95 14.32 11.15
C ALA A 18 -9.98 14.28 9.96
N VAL A 19 -9.24 13.18 9.80
CA VAL A 19 -8.29 13.00 8.70
C VAL A 19 -9.01 12.72 7.38
N ILE A 20 -10.10 11.96 7.38
CA ILE A 20 -10.96 11.74 6.21
C ILE A 20 -11.61 13.05 5.77
N ALA A 21 -12.11 13.85 6.71
CA ALA A 21 -12.66 15.18 6.43
C ALA A 21 -11.63 16.14 5.84
N SER A 22 -10.34 15.96 6.16
CA SER A 22 -9.25 16.75 5.58
C SER A 22 -8.90 16.37 4.13
N GLY A 23 -9.42 15.24 3.62
CA GLY A 23 -9.10 14.72 2.28
C GLY A 23 -7.68 14.18 2.12
N ARG A 24 -6.90 14.11 3.20
CA ARG A 24 -5.49 13.65 3.21
C ARG A 24 -5.32 12.28 3.87
N PHE A 25 -6.37 11.47 3.85
CA PHE A 25 -6.38 10.17 4.53
C PHE A 25 -5.32 9.21 4.02
N THR A 26 -5.14 9.14 2.71
CA THR A 26 -4.09 8.34 2.08
C THR A 26 -2.69 8.78 2.53
N ASP A 27 -2.41 10.07 2.48
CA ASP A 27 -1.11 10.65 2.89
C ASP A 27 -0.81 10.38 4.37
N TRP A 28 -1.84 10.46 5.22
CA TRP A 28 -1.72 10.14 6.64
C TRP A 28 -1.49 8.64 6.90
N ILE A 29 -2.16 7.76 6.16
CA ILE A 29 -1.92 6.31 6.24
C ILE A 29 -0.47 6.00 5.83
N ASP A 30 0.02 6.59 4.75
CA ASP A 30 1.39 6.37 4.29
C ASP A 30 2.41 6.80 5.35
N GLN A 31 2.23 7.98 5.95
CA GLN A 31 3.08 8.44 7.05
C GLN A 31 2.98 7.56 8.29
N PHE A 32 1.77 7.11 8.65
CA PHE A 32 1.54 6.23 9.79
C PHE A 32 2.21 4.87 9.60
N LEU A 33 2.11 4.31 8.39
CA LEU A 33 2.75 3.05 8.02
C LEU A 33 4.27 3.18 8.04
N GLU A 34 4.82 4.25 7.47
CA GLU A 34 6.27 4.48 7.47
C GLU A 34 6.83 4.59 8.90
N SER A 35 6.11 5.30 9.79
CA SER A 35 6.49 5.41 11.20
C SER A 35 6.41 4.08 11.95
N HIS A 36 5.47 3.20 11.59
CA HIS A 36 5.34 1.88 12.21
C HIS A 36 6.27 0.83 11.61
N LYS A 37 6.70 1.02 10.36
CA LYS A 37 7.55 0.09 9.62
C LYS A 37 8.88 -0.13 10.31
N GLU A 38 9.56 0.93 10.74
CA GLU A 38 10.85 0.83 11.44
C GLU A 38 10.73 0.03 12.74
N LYS A 39 9.68 0.28 13.53
CA LYS A 39 9.43 -0.45 14.79
C LYS A 39 9.18 -1.93 14.54
N VAL A 40 8.37 -2.26 13.53
CA VAL A 40 8.09 -3.66 13.16
C VAL A 40 9.33 -4.35 12.61
N GLN A 41 10.14 -3.66 11.80
CA GLN A 41 11.41 -4.16 11.27
C GLN A 41 12.42 -4.41 12.40
N TRP A 42 12.50 -3.52 13.38
CA TRP A 42 13.35 -3.67 14.55
C TRP A 42 12.96 -4.90 15.38
N GLU A 43 11.68 -5.05 15.68
CA GLU A 43 11.15 -6.20 16.41
C GLU A 43 11.36 -7.51 15.62
N HIS A 44 11.25 -7.46 14.29
CA HIS A 44 11.50 -8.63 13.43
C HIS A 44 12.97 -9.04 13.46
N TRP A 45 13.88 -8.08 13.29
CA TRP A 45 15.31 -8.33 13.37
C TRP A 45 15.69 -8.91 14.73
N LEU A 46 15.22 -8.28 15.82
CA LEU A 46 15.53 -8.69 17.19
C LEU A 46 15.10 -10.14 17.51
N HIS A 47 13.95 -10.57 16.99
CA HIS A 47 13.37 -11.87 17.34
C HIS A 47 13.68 -13.00 16.34
N LYS A 48 13.97 -12.68 15.08
CA LYS A 48 14.16 -13.68 14.02
C LYS A 48 15.56 -13.74 13.43
N ILE A 49 16.39 -12.71 13.62
CA ILE A 49 17.69 -12.61 12.94
C ILE A 49 18.80 -12.42 13.97
N TYR A 50 19.45 -13.54 14.32
CA TYR A 50 20.53 -13.55 15.30
C TYR A 50 21.94 -13.48 14.67
N GLU A 51 22.03 -13.69 13.36
CA GLU A 51 23.32 -13.86 12.67
C GLU A 51 23.74 -12.67 11.79
N LYS A 52 22.86 -11.66 11.62
CA LYS A 52 23.15 -10.49 10.77
C LYS A 52 23.09 -9.19 11.57
N SER A 53 23.94 -8.24 11.21
CA SER A 53 23.87 -6.90 11.78
C SER A 53 22.61 -6.17 11.29
N TRP A 54 22.14 -5.19 12.07
CA TRP A 54 20.97 -4.38 11.72
C TRP A 54 21.12 -3.69 10.34
N SER A 55 22.34 -3.27 10.01
CA SER A 55 22.68 -2.62 8.74
C SER A 55 22.47 -3.57 7.55
N ASP A 56 22.93 -4.82 7.65
CA ASP A 56 22.81 -5.82 6.58
C ASP A 56 21.34 -6.22 6.35
N TYR A 57 20.56 -6.29 7.43
CA TYR A 57 19.13 -6.57 7.37
C TYR A 57 18.36 -5.44 6.67
N LEU A 58 18.66 -4.18 6.99
CA LEU A 58 18.03 -3.01 6.36
C LEU A 58 18.31 -2.97 4.85
N GLU A 59 19.53 -3.31 4.43
CA GLU A 59 19.91 -3.33 3.02
C GLU A 59 19.17 -4.44 2.25
N GLU A 60 19.07 -5.63 2.83
CA GLU A 60 18.31 -6.75 2.25
C GLU A 60 16.81 -6.42 2.15
N TYR A 61 16.24 -5.78 3.18
CA TYR A 61 14.83 -5.38 3.19
C TYR A 61 14.53 -4.29 2.15
N LYS A 62 15.42 -3.31 1.98
CA LYS A 62 15.30 -2.28 0.93
C LYS A 62 15.32 -2.89 -0.47
N ASN A 63 16.21 -3.85 -0.71
CA ASN A 63 16.28 -4.56 -1.99
C ASN A 63 15.01 -5.36 -2.28
N GLN A 64 14.41 -6.02 -1.27
CA GLN A 64 13.13 -6.71 -1.42
C GLN A 64 11.96 -5.77 -1.68
N GLU A 65 11.90 -4.64 -0.98
CA GLU A 65 10.87 -3.62 -1.20
C GLU A 65 10.93 -3.06 -2.62
N GLN A 66 12.13 -2.77 -3.11
CA GLN A 66 12.34 -2.27 -4.47
C GLN A 66 11.89 -3.28 -5.54
N THR A 67 12.20 -4.57 -5.33
CA THR A 67 11.73 -5.66 -6.19
C THR A 67 10.20 -5.79 -6.16
N THR A 68 9.57 -5.60 -4.99
CA THR A 68 8.11 -5.68 -4.83
C THR A 68 7.41 -4.50 -5.50
N VAL A 69 7.95 -3.28 -5.39
CA VAL A 69 7.44 -2.09 -6.07
C VAL A 69 7.58 -2.22 -7.59
N GLU A 70 8.68 -2.79 -8.08
CA GLU A 70 8.84 -3.09 -9.51
C GLU A 70 7.80 -4.10 -10.00
N LEU A 71 7.55 -5.18 -9.25
CA LEU A 71 6.51 -6.16 -9.57
C LEU A 71 5.10 -5.55 -9.55
N MET A 72 4.78 -4.70 -8.56
CA MET A 72 3.49 -4.00 -8.48
C MET A 72 3.32 -2.98 -9.62
N ASN A 73 4.38 -2.31 -10.04
CA ASN A 73 4.33 -1.41 -11.20
C ASN A 73 4.16 -2.17 -12.52
N THR A 74 4.71 -3.38 -12.65
CA THR A 74 4.43 -4.25 -13.81
C THR A 74 3.03 -4.88 -13.79
N ALA A 75 2.42 -5.01 -12.61
CA ALA A 75 1.04 -5.46 -12.42
C ALA A 75 0.01 -4.32 -12.50
N SER A 76 0.47 -3.07 -12.55
CA SER A 76 -0.38 -1.93 -12.88
C SER A 76 -0.82 -2.08 -14.33
N TRP A 77 -2.14 -2.09 -14.56
CA TRP A 77 -2.80 -2.31 -15.85
C TRP A 77 -1.97 -1.76 -17.01
N ASN A 78 -1.55 -2.66 -17.89
CA ASN A 78 -0.73 -2.26 -19.02
C ASN A 78 -1.60 -1.36 -19.92
N ARG A 79 -1.03 -0.33 -20.54
CA ARG A 79 -1.80 0.63 -21.37
C ARG A 79 -2.64 -0.08 -22.44
N SER A 80 -2.14 -1.21 -22.93
CA SER A 80 -2.82 -2.12 -23.86
C SER A 80 -4.11 -2.72 -23.30
N ASP A 81 -4.16 -3.07 -22.02
CA ASP A 81 -5.33 -3.68 -21.38
C ASP A 81 -6.44 -2.64 -21.20
N ILE A 82 -6.05 -1.40 -20.87
CA ILE A 82 -6.95 -0.25 -20.78
C ILE A 82 -7.54 0.08 -22.16
N GLU A 83 -6.70 0.14 -23.20
CA GLU A 83 -7.14 0.40 -24.57
C GLU A 83 -8.08 -0.69 -25.09
N THR A 84 -7.77 -1.96 -24.79
CA THR A 84 -8.64 -3.10 -25.13
C THR A 84 -9.99 -3.00 -24.44
N THR A 85 -10.02 -2.66 -23.14
CA THR A 85 -11.26 -2.49 -22.37
C THR A 85 -12.13 -1.34 -22.90
N ILE A 86 -11.51 -0.23 -23.29
CA ILE A 86 -12.20 0.91 -23.91
C ILE A 86 -12.81 0.49 -25.25
N GLN A 87 -12.04 -0.22 -26.08
CA GLN A 87 -12.50 -0.67 -27.39
C GLN A 87 -13.64 -1.69 -27.29
N GLU A 88 -13.56 -2.63 -26.35
CA GLU A 88 -14.63 -3.58 -26.05
C GLU A 88 -15.91 -2.86 -25.63
N SER A 89 -15.80 -1.90 -24.71
CA SER A 89 -16.93 -1.09 -24.25
C SER A 89 -17.57 -0.29 -25.39
N TYR A 90 -16.76 0.26 -26.29
CA TYR A 90 -17.23 1.00 -27.47
C TYR A 90 -17.96 0.08 -28.45
N SER A 91 -17.40 -1.09 -28.75
CA SER A 91 -18.00 -2.09 -29.64
C SER A 91 -19.34 -2.63 -29.12
N MET A 92 -19.46 -2.82 -27.80
CA MET A 92 -20.71 -3.23 -27.15
C MET A 92 -21.80 -2.16 -27.30
N MET A 93 -21.43 -0.88 -27.19
CA MET A 93 -22.37 0.24 -27.35
C MET A 93 -22.81 0.43 -28.80
N GLU A 94 -21.90 0.27 -29.76
CA GLU A 94 -22.18 0.47 -31.18
C GLU A 94 -23.12 -0.61 -31.76
N ASN A 95 -23.07 -1.83 -31.22
CA ASN A 95 -23.93 -2.95 -31.62
C ASN A 95 -25.13 -3.15 -30.69
N PHE A 96 -25.38 -2.24 -29.75
CA PHE A 96 -26.52 -2.34 -28.84
C PHE A 96 -27.80 -1.97 -29.60
N ILE A 97 -28.68 -2.95 -29.81
CA ILE A 97 -30.04 -2.75 -30.31
C ILE A 97 -30.97 -2.78 -29.09
N PRO A 98 -31.55 -1.66 -28.67
CA PRO A 98 -32.55 -1.64 -27.61
C PRO A 98 -33.86 -2.27 -28.13
N ASP A 99 -34.49 -3.15 -27.33
CA ASP A 99 -35.88 -3.59 -27.54
C ASP A 99 -36.89 -2.45 -27.33
#